data_AF-A0A961DSX8-F1
#
_entry.id   AF-A0A961DSX8-F1
#
_cell.length_a   1.000
_cell.length_b   1.000
_cell.length_c   1.000
_cell.angle_alpha   90.00
_cell.angle_beta   90.00
_cell.angle_gamma   90.00
#
_symmetry.space_group_name_H-M   'P 1'
#
loop_
_entity.id
_entity.type
_entity.pdbx_description
1 polymer ?
#
loop_
_entity_poly.entity_id
_entity_poly.type
_entity_poly.pdbx_seq_one_letter_code
_entity_poly.pdbx_strand_id
1 'polypeptide(L)'
;LDPAACTVADWNAATSLDLLSFHDTMNHTARPDGAICLERAAADRLPSVVALSNRGGSDGSVRELDDDGLRSDDAVPSMRPRRLWAIADAYRTVFDAWGDDEVAFNRPYLGGYETTTAGPLFRAFEPRCVVRRPGHEPRRLRLGAFQNEFRREFLLGEHATAQLMQPGTDWVEPPEERVQWLAERLRDAHQLVRTGRTARR
;
A
#
# COMPACT_ATOMS: atom_id res chain seq x y z
N LEU A 1 -19.04 4.49 20.59
CA LEU A 1 -18.70 3.24 21.28
C LEU A 1 -17.89 3.63 22.51
N ASP A 2 -18.34 3.22 23.69
CA ASP A 2 -17.64 3.49 24.96
C ASP A 2 -16.39 2.59 25.07
N PRO A 3 -15.18 3.16 25.20
CA PRO A 3 -13.94 2.39 25.32
C PRO A 3 -13.88 1.48 26.56
N ALA A 4 -14.63 1.80 27.62
CA ALA A 4 -14.62 1.02 28.87
C ALA A 4 -15.55 -0.20 28.85
N ALA A 5 -16.51 -0.22 27.91
CA ALA A 5 -17.56 -1.25 27.83
C ALA A 5 -17.43 -2.17 26.59
N CYS A 6 -16.45 -1.93 25.73
CA CYS A 6 -16.28 -2.63 24.45
C CYS A 6 -15.18 -3.69 24.57
N THR A 7 -15.47 -4.95 24.24
CA THR A 7 -14.42 -5.99 24.26
C THR A 7 -13.41 -5.75 23.13
N VAL A 8 -12.18 -6.27 23.26
CA VAL A 8 -11.20 -6.32 22.16
C VAL A 8 -11.82 -6.95 20.91
N ALA A 9 -12.75 -7.92 21.06
CA ALA A 9 -13.51 -8.47 19.96
C ALA A 9 -14.50 -7.47 19.35
N ASP A 10 -15.20 -6.64 20.12
CA ASP A 10 -16.13 -5.62 19.59
C ASP A 10 -15.40 -4.47 18.88
N TRP A 11 -14.19 -4.15 19.33
CA TRP A 11 -13.21 -3.35 18.58
C TRP A 11 -12.70 -4.07 17.32
N ASN A 12 -12.43 -5.38 17.45
CA ASN A 12 -11.96 -6.28 16.38
C ASN A 12 -13.10 -6.98 15.65
N ALA A 13 -14.30 -6.39 15.59
CA ALA A 13 -15.25 -6.71 14.53
C ALA A 13 -14.76 -6.14 13.20
N ALA A 14 -13.44 -6.25 12.95
CA ALA A 14 -12.77 -5.96 11.73
C ALA A 14 -13.45 -6.83 10.68
N THR A 15 -14.35 -6.23 9.91
CA THR A 15 -14.99 -6.86 8.78
C THR A 15 -14.02 -6.98 7.60
N SER A 16 -12.75 -6.69 7.82
CA SER A 16 -11.67 -6.70 6.83
C SER A 16 -10.37 -7.20 7.46
N LEU A 17 -9.65 -8.04 6.74
CA LEU A 17 -8.25 -8.39 6.98
C LEU A 17 -7.49 -8.07 5.70
N ASP A 18 -6.56 -7.13 5.80
CA ASP A 18 -5.74 -6.69 4.68
C ASP A 18 -4.30 -7.19 4.90
N LEU A 19 -3.75 -7.92 3.93
CA LEU A 19 -2.32 -8.23 3.86
C LEU A 19 -1.63 -7.08 3.12
N LEU A 20 -0.73 -6.41 3.82
CA LEU A 20 0.10 -5.34 3.27
C LEU A 20 1.52 -5.86 3.10
N SER A 21 2.08 -5.67 1.90
CA SER A 21 3.53 -5.73 1.73
C SER A 21 4.12 -4.34 1.61
N PHE A 22 5.14 -4.04 2.41
CA PHE A 22 5.75 -2.72 2.49
C PHE A 22 7.15 -2.78 1.87
N HIS A 23 7.31 -2.07 0.77
CA HIS A 23 8.55 -1.98 0.02
C HIS A 23 8.94 -0.53 -0.20
N ASP A 24 10.20 -0.36 -0.57
CA ASP A 24 10.69 0.88 -1.13
C ASP A 24 11.67 0.63 -2.29
N THR A 25 11.67 1.56 -3.24
CA THR A 25 12.56 1.57 -4.39
C THR A 25 13.02 3.00 -4.65
N MET A 26 14.25 3.17 -5.14
CA MET A 26 14.72 4.46 -5.66
C MET A 26 14.39 4.64 -7.13
N ASN A 27 14.15 5.88 -7.55
CA ASN A 27 14.11 6.26 -8.96
C ASN A 27 15.51 6.30 -9.61
N HIS A 28 16.53 5.99 -8.83
CA HIS A 28 17.91 5.83 -9.25
C HIS A 28 18.38 4.38 -9.08
N THR A 29 19.43 4.00 -9.80
CA THR A 29 20.14 2.73 -9.70
C THR A 29 21.64 2.97 -9.51
N ALA A 30 22.34 1.91 -9.11
CA ALA A 30 23.75 1.98 -8.74
C ALA A 30 24.66 2.12 -9.96
N ARG A 31 25.68 2.98 -9.82
CA ARG A 31 26.91 2.95 -10.62
C ARG A 31 27.84 1.84 -10.14
N PRO A 32 28.89 1.48 -10.91
CA PRO A 32 29.90 0.51 -10.47
C PRO A 32 30.62 0.85 -9.17
N ASP A 33 30.68 2.14 -8.79
CA ASP A 33 31.29 2.62 -7.55
C ASP A 33 30.33 2.58 -6.34
N GLY A 34 29.13 2.00 -6.50
CA GLY A 34 28.13 1.84 -5.45
C GLY A 34 27.19 3.05 -5.27
N ALA A 35 27.47 4.19 -5.90
CA ALA A 35 26.61 5.37 -5.80
C ALA A 35 25.26 5.13 -6.51
N ILE A 36 24.14 5.37 -5.82
CA ILE A 36 22.78 5.18 -6.37
C ILE A 36 22.29 6.48 -7.04
N CYS A 37 22.91 6.85 -8.17
CA CYS A 37 22.69 8.13 -8.84
C CYS A 37 22.41 8.04 -10.35
N LEU A 38 22.29 6.84 -10.92
CA LEU A 38 21.84 6.69 -12.32
C LEU A 38 20.32 6.70 -12.37
N GLU A 39 19.73 7.72 -12.96
CA GLU A 39 18.28 7.81 -13.07
C GLU A 39 17.71 6.64 -13.89
N ARG A 40 16.62 6.03 -13.40
CA ARG A 40 15.91 4.97 -14.12
C ARG A 40 15.17 5.52 -15.33
N ALA A 41 14.82 4.67 -16.28
CA ALA A 41 13.94 5.05 -17.38
C ALA A 41 12.57 5.51 -16.82
N ALA A 42 11.91 6.45 -17.49
CA ALA A 42 10.67 7.04 -16.99
C ALA A 42 9.58 6.00 -16.68
N ALA A 43 9.50 4.91 -17.46
CA ALA A 43 8.54 3.83 -17.26
C ALA A 43 8.78 3.01 -15.97
N ASP A 44 10.01 3.05 -15.42
CA ASP A 44 10.41 2.30 -14.23
C ASP A 44 10.44 3.17 -12.96
N ARG A 45 10.04 4.45 -13.07
CA ARG A 45 10.04 5.38 -11.94
C ARG A 45 8.76 5.22 -11.13
N LEU A 46 8.92 5.29 -9.82
CA LEU A 46 7.84 5.47 -8.87
C LEU A 46 7.29 6.89 -8.88
N PRO A 47 6.01 7.04 -8.48
CA PRO A 47 5.45 8.34 -8.09
C PRO A 47 6.26 8.97 -6.94
N SER A 48 6.04 10.24 -6.67
CA SER A 48 6.84 11.00 -5.71
C SER A 48 6.71 10.51 -4.25
N VAL A 49 5.63 9.81 -3.90
CA VAL A 49 5.40 9.24 -2.56
C VAL A 49 5.31 7.72 -2.60
N VAL A 50 4.27 7.16 -3.23
CA VAL A 50 3.99 5.71 -3.15
C VAL A 50 3.13 5.20 -4.30
N ALA A 51 3.49 4.02 -4.80
CA ALA A 51 2.64 3.24 -5.69
C ALA A 51 1.89 2.16 -4.90
N LEU A 52 0.56 2.14 -5.04
CA LEU A 52 -0.33 1.16 -4.43
C LEU A 52 -0.74 0.11 -5.45
N SER A 53 -0.43 -1.15 -5.18
CA SER A 53 -0.58 -2.19 -6.20
C SER A 53 -1.49 -3.33 -5.73
N ASN A 54 -2.52 -3.61 -6.53
CA ASN A 54 -3.46 -4.70 -6.35
C ASN A 54 -3.62 -5.56 -7.60
N ARG A 55 -2.76 -5.40 -8.62
CA ARG A 55 -2.85 -5.99 -9.98
C ARG A 55 -4.01 -5.47 -10.84
N GLY A 56 -4.71 -4.44 -10.39
CA GLY A 56 -5.74 -3.74 -11.15
C GLY A 56 -5.21 -2.87 -12.29
N GLY A 57 -6.09 -2.05 -12.86
CA GLY A 57 -5.75 -1.03 -13.85
C GLY A 57 -4.93 0.12 -13.24
N SER A 58 -4.57 1.10 -14.07
CA SER A 58 -3.79 2.28 -13.67
C SER A 58 -4.49 3.19 -12.65
N ASP A 59 -5.79 2.99 -12.44
CA ASP A 59 -6.62 3.63 -11.42
C ASP A 59 -6.92 2.71 -10.22
N GLY A 60 -6.33 1.52 -10.17
CA GLY A 60 -6.59 0.50 -9.15
C GLY A 60 -7.90 -0.28 -9.34
N SER A 61 -8.65 0.00 -10.41
CA SER A 61 -9.90 -0.70 -10.74
C SER A 61 -9.63 -2.09 -11.33
N VAL A 62 -10.70 -2.83 -11.61
CA VAL A 62 -10.59 -4.08 -12.35
C VAL A 62 -10.16 -3.74 -13.77
N ARG A 63 -9.11 -4.40 -14.31
CA ARG A 63 -8.73 -4.23 -15.73
C ARG A 63 -9.92 -4.57 -16.62
N GLU A 64 -9.93 -4.12 -17.87
CA GLU A 64 -10.80 -4.73 -18.90
C GLU A 64 -10.16 -6.04 -19.39
N LEU A 65 -10.95 -6.94 -19.99
CA LEU A 65 -10.49 -8.26 -20.43
C LEU A 65 -9.33 -8.13 -21.42
N ASP A 66 -8.38 -9.06 -21.34
CA ASP A 66 -7.53 -9.46 -22.44
C ASP A 66 -8.38 -10.09 -23.56
N ASP A 67 -7.97 -9.92 -24.82
CA ASP A 67 -8.77 -10.23 -26.04
C ASP A 67 -9.34 -11.67 -26.12
N ASP A 68 -8.87 -12.59 -25.27
CA ASP A 68 -9.31 -13.99 -25.19
C ASP A 68 -10.34 -14.28 -24.06
N GLY A 69 -10.76 -13.27 -23.29
CA GLY A 69 -11.90 -13.35 -22.37
C GLY A 69 -11.70 -14.20 -21.10
N LEU A 70 -10.53 -14.81 -20.90
CA LEU A 70 -10.19 -15.61 -19.71
C LEU A 70 -8.96 -15.04 -19.00
N ARG A 71 -9.16 -14.55 -17.76
CA ARG A 71 -8.05 -14.17 -16.89
C ARG A 71 -7.43 -15.37 -16.23
N SER A 72 -6.10 -15.42 -16.23
CA SER A 72 -5.37 -16.17 -15.21
C SER A 72 -5.77 -15.64 -13.82
N ASP A 73 -5.80 -16.51 -12.83
CA ASP A 73 -6.30 -16.15 -11.49
C ASP A 73 -5.51 -14.97 -10.89
N ASP A 74 -4.22 -14.87 -11.19
CA ASP A 74 -3.40 -13.75 -10.77
C ASP A 74 -3.77 -12.43 -11.50
N ALA A 75 -4.39 -12.43 -12.68
CA ALA A 75 -4.80 -11.19 -13.36
C ALA A 75 -6.03 -10.49 -12.72
N VAL A 76 -6.67 -11.13 -11.73
CA VAL A 76 -7.78 -10.53 -10.98
C VAL A 76 -7.24 -9.74 -9.80
N PRO A 77 -7.74 -8.50 -9.54
CA PRO A 77 -7.25 -7.70 -8.44
C PRO A 77 -7.28 -8.43 -7.09
N SER A 78 -6.19 -8.30 -6.34
CA SER A 78 -5.99 -8.96 -5.03
C SER A 78 -6.72 -8.24 -3.89
N MET A 79 -7.23 -7.03 -4.14
CA MET A 79 -8.02 -6.24 -3.20
C MET A 79 -9.12 -5.49 -3.96
N ARG A 80 -10.28 -5.32 -3.32
CA ARG A 80 -11.38 -4.51 -3.88
C ARG A 80 -10.92 -3.07 -4.16
N PRO A 81 -11.21 -2.50 -5.34
CA PRO A 81 -10.77 -1.15 -5.69
C PRO A 81 -11.14 -0.09 -4.65
N ARG A 82 -12.39 -0.09 -4.15
CA ARG A 82 -12.85 0.86 -3.13
C ARG A 82 -12.02 0.83 -1.83
N ARG A 83 -11.47 -0.32 -1.45
CA ARG A 83 -10.61 -0.43 -0.27
C ARG A 83 -9.23 0.16 -0.54
N LEU A 84 -8.67 -0.12 -1.71
CA LEU A 84 -7.40 0.47 -2.16
C LEU A 84 -7.50 1.99 -2.29
N TRP A 85 -8.59 2.50 -2.85
CA TRP A 85 -8.85 3.94 -2.95
C TRP A 85 -8.93 4.61 -1.57
N ALA A 86 -9.59 3.96 -0.60
CA ALA A 86 -9.63 4.49 0.77
C ALA A 86 -8.24 4.55 1.42
N ILE A 87 -7.35 3.59 1.11
CA ILE A 87 -5.95 3.61 1.57
C ILE A 87 -5.19 4.73 0.86
N ALA A 88 -5.38 4.89 -0.45
CA ALA A 88 -4.78 5.98 -1.21
C ALA A 88 -5.18 7.35 -0.64
N ASP A 89 -6.47 7.61 -0.44
CA ASP A 89 -6.95 8.87 0.11
C ASP A 89 -6.39 9.13 1.52
N ALA A 90 -6.25 8.08 2.33
CA ALA A 90 -5.60 8.20 3.63
C ALA A 90 -4.13 8.61 3.50
N TYR A 91 -3.37 8.02 2.58
CA TYR A 91 -1.98 8.41 2.29
C TYR A 91 -1.87 9.82 1.73
N ARG A 92 -2.72 10.20 0.77
CA ARG A 92 -2.80 11.57 0.27
C ARG A 92 -3.06 12.57 1.39
N THR A 93 -3.99 12.23 2.29
CA THR A 93 -4.33 13.09 3.44
C THR A 93 -3.16 13.26 4.40
N VAL A 94 -2.57 12.15 4.86
CA VAL A 94 -1.54 12.23 5.89
C VAL A 94 -0.22 12.71 5.34
N PHE A 95 0.06 12.59 4.05
CA PHE A 95 1.30 13.09 3.45
C PHE A 95 1.13 14.43 2.74
N ASP A 96 -0.09 14.98 2.70
CA ASP A 96 -0.45 16.14 1.88
C ASP A 96 -0.08 15.96 0.40
N ALA A 97 -0.32 14.75 -0.10
CA ALA A 97 0.19 14.24 -1.37
C ALA A 97 -0.92 14.12 -2.44
N TRP A 98 -1.50 15.24 -2.84
CA TRP A 98 -2.66 15.30 -3.74
C TRP A 98 -2.33 15.54 -5.22
N GLY A 99 -1.06 15.71 -5.57
CA GLY A 99 -0.63 15.84 -6.96
C GLY A 99 -0.80 14.55 -7.77
N ASP A 100 -0.91 14.70 -9.09
CA ASP A 100 -1.26 13.63 -10.04
C ASP A 100 -0.29 12.44 -10.04
N ASP A 101 0.96 12.67 -9.64
CA ASP A 101 2.03 11.66 -9.62
C ASP A 101 2.60 11.43 -8.21
N GLU A 102 1.86 11.77 -7.15
CA GLU A 102 2.33 11.57 -5.78
C GLU A 102 1.91 10.21 -5.22
N VAL A 103 0.63 9.86 -5.40
CA VAL A 103 0.08 8.55 -5.06
C VAL A 103 -0.55 7.92 -6.31
N ALA A 104 0.10 6.89 -6.84
CA ALA A 104 -0.32 6.21 -8.06
C ALA A 104 -0.75 4.75 -7.80
N PHE A 105 -1.38 4.12 -8.79
CA PHE A 105 -1.77 2.72 -8.72
C PHE A 105 -1.09 1.88 -9.79
N ASN A 106 -0.67 0.67 -9.41
CA ASN A 106 -0.24 -0.37 -10.33
C ASN A 106 0.81 0.09 -11.38
N ARG A 107 1.69 1.03 -11.02
CA ARG A 107 2.84 1.46 -11.82
C ARG A 107 4.01 1.90 -10.94
N PRO A 108 5.25 1.56 -11.27
CA PRO A 108 5.64 0.65 -12.36
C PRO A 108 5.33 -0.82 -12.02
N TYR A 109 5.07 -1.12 -10.75
CA TYR A 109 4.78 -2.46 -10.28
C TYR A 109 3.28 -2.75 -10.23
N LEU A 110 2.90 -3.98 -10.58
CA LEU A 110 1.53 -4.48 -10.42
C LEU A 110 1.30 -5.16 -9.06
N GLY A 111 2.36 -5.27 -8.26
CA GLY A 111 2.43 -6.08 -7.05
C GLY A 111 3.10 -7.42 -7.31
N GLY A 112 3.88 -7.87 -6.33
CA GLY A 112 4.70 -9.08 -6.37
C GLY A 112 4.03 -10.30 -5.76
N TYR A 113 4.73 -10.95 -4.83
CA TYR A 113 4.33 -12.23 -4.24
C TYR A 113 2.97 -12.17 -3.56
N GLU A 114 2.68 -11.11 -2.82
CA GLU A 114 1.47 -10.98 -2.00
C GLU A 114 0.23 -10.85 -2.87
N THR A 115 0.30 -10.08 -3.95
CA THR A 115 -0.85 -9.90 -4.83
C THR A 115 -1.08 -11.10 -5.74
N THR A 116 -0.01 -11.77 -6.18
CA THR A 116 -0.07 -12.96 -7.06
C THR A 116 -0.42 -14.24 -6.31
N THR A 117 -0.02 -14.37 -5.03
CA THR A 117 -0.23 -15.59 -4.23
C THR A 117 -1.37 -15.43 -3.25
N ALA A 118 -1.38 -14.37 -2.43
CA ALA A 118 -2.42 -14.19 -1.42
C ALA A 118 -3.75 -13.73 -2.04
N GLY A 119 -3.73 -13.00 -3.16
CA GLY A 119 -4.93 -12.59 -3.89
C GLY A 119 -5.86 -13.77 -4.24
N PRO A 120 -5.40 -14.77 -5.02
CA PRO A 120 -6.18 -15.97 -5.31
C PRO A 120 -6.61 -16.73 -4.05
N LEU A 121 -5.70 -16.90 -3.10
CA LEU A 121 -5.97 -17.57 -1.82
C LEU A 121 -7.15 -16.91 -1.08
N PHE A 122 -7.11 -15.58 -0.95
CA PHE A 122 -8.14 -14.80 -0.28
C PHE A 122 -9.48 -14.85 -1.01
N ARG A 123 -9.50 -14.79 -2.34
CA ARG A 123 -10.76 -14.97 -3.10
C ARG A 123 -11.38 -16.34 -2.88
N ALA A 124 -10.56 -17.40 -2.79
CA ALA A 124 -11.04 -18.75 -2.51
C ALA A 124 -11.58 -18.91 -1.08
N PHE A 125 -11.00 -18.22 -0.09
CA PHE A 125 -11.41 -18.33 1.32
C PHE A 125 -12.49 -17.36 1.76
N GLU A 126 -12.53 -16.13 1.22
CA GLU A 126 -13.44 -15.08 1.68
C GLU A 126 -14.91 -15.52 1.78
N PRO A 127 -15.49 -16.31 0.84
CA PRO A 127 -16.86 -16.79 0.96
C PRO A 127 -17.14 -17.63 2.23
N ARG A 128 -16.10 -18.22 2.82
CA ARG A 128 -16.15 -19.07 4.03
C ARG A 128 -15.82 -18.30 5.31
N CYS A 129 -15.28 -17.08 5.22
CA CYS A 129 -14.85 -16.29 6.36
C CYS A 129 -16.05 -15.59 7.03
N VAL A 130 -16.83 -16.34 7.81
CA VAL A 130 -18.00 -15.83 8.55
C VAL A 130 -17.70 -15.79 10.06
N VAL A 131 -17.81 -14.61 10.66
CA VAL A 131 -17.75 -14.41 12.10
C VAL A 131 -19.16 -14.47 12.67
N ARG A 132 -19.37 -15.36 13.64
CA ARG A 132 -20.63 -15.51 14.37
C ARG A 132 -20.41 -15.15 15.83
N ARG A 133 -21.28 -14.33 16.41
CA ARG A 133 -21.32 -14.04 17.84
C ARG A 133 -22.72 -14.31 18.37
N PRO A 134 -22.89 -14.90 19.56
CA PRO A 134 -24.20 -15.05 20.18
C PRO A 134 -24.92 -13.71 20.26
N GLY A 135 -26.19 -13.65 19.86
CA GLY A 135 -27.00 -12.43 19.89
C GLY A 135 -26.72 -11.41 18.77
N HIS A 136 -25.87 -11.73 17.79
CA HIS A 136 -25.58 -10.84 16.65
C HIS A 136 -25.72 -11.55 15.30
N GLU A 137 -26.15 -10.79 14.29
CA GLU A 137 -26.15 -11.26 12.89
C GLU A 137 -24.74 -11.67 12.43
N PRO A 138 -24.60 -12.81 11.72
CA PRO A 138 -23.33 -13.24 11.15
C PRO A 138 -22.72 -12.17 10.24
N ARG A 139 -21.42 -11.93 10.38
CA ARG A 139 -20.68 -10.98 9.54
C ARG A 139 -19.69 -11.72 8.66
N ARG A 140 -19.53 -11.27 7.41
CA ARG A 140 -18.49 -11.77 6.52
C ARG A 140 -17.24 -10.91 6.64
N LEU A 141 -16.09 -11.55 6.84
CA LEU A 141 -14.79 -10.90 6.71
C LEU A 141 -14.51 -10.65 5.23
N ARG A 142 -13.92 -9.50 4.93
CA ARG A 142 -13.41 -9.12 3.62
C ARG A 142 -11.91 -9.32 3.63
N LEU A 143 -11.37 -9.97 2.62
CA LEU A 143 -9.95 -10.21 2.54
C LEU A 143 -9.39 -9.38 1.39
N GLY A 144 -8.18 -8.86 1.56
CA GLY A 144 -7.49 -8.11 0.51
C GLY A 144 -5.99 -8.21 0.69
N ALA A 145 -5.25 -8.22 -0.41
CA ALA A 145 -3.80 -8.08 -0.42
C ALA A 145 -3.40 -6.92 -1.33
N PHE A 146 -2.41 -6.14 -0.91
CA PHE A 146 -1.85 -5.05 -1.71
C PHE A 146 -0.37 -4.82 -1.35
N GLN A 147 0.36 -4.29 -2.31
CA GLN A 147 1.75 -3.85 -2.13
C GLN A 147 1.79 -2.32 -2.07
N ASN A 148 2.53 -1.81 -1.09
CA ASN A 148 3.03 -0.46 -1.08
C ASN A 148 4.45 -0.47 -1.60
N GLU A 149 4.71 0.31 -2.64
CA GLU A 149 6.07 0.63 -3.05
C GLU A 149 6.31 2.11 -2.83
N PHE A 150 6.94 2.47 -1.72
CA PHE A 150 7.30 3.84 -1.42
C PHE A 150 8.54 4.27 -2.22
N ARG A 151 8.57 5.53 -2.63
CA ARG A 151 9.80 6.12 -3.13
C ARG A 151 10.78 6.23 -1.97
N ARG A 152 11.92 5.54 -2.03
CA ARG A 152 12.92 5.55 -0.94
C ARG A 152 13.41 6.97 -0.67
N GLU A 153 13.59 7.78 -1.71
CA GLU A 153 13.96 9.20 -1.58
C GLU A 153 12.95 9.98 -0.75
N PHE A 154 11.65 9.65 -0.89
CA PHE A 154 10.63 10.21 -0.01
C PHE A 154 10.83 9.72 1.41
N LEU A 155 10.98 8.42 1.67
CA LEU A 155 11.13 7.91 3.04
C LEU A 155 12.35 8.52 3.77
N LEU A 156 13.50 8.51 3.12
CA LEU A 156 14.77 8.96 3.71
C LEU A 156 14.87 10.48 3.86
N GLY A 157 14.20 11.24 2.99
CA GLY A 157 14.36 12.69 2.90
C GLY A 157 15.66 13.07 2.17
N GLU A 158 15.82 14.37 1.93
CA GLU A 158 16.85 14.90 1.03
C GLU A 158 18.27 14.60 1.48
N HIS A 159 18.56 14.73 2.77
CA HIS A 159 19.92 14.57 3.30
C HIS A 159 20.45 13.14 3.14
N ALA A 160 19.73 12.15 3.65
CA ALA A 160 20.11 10.74 3.53
C ALA A 160 20.05 10.26 2.06
N THR A 161 19.15 10.81 1.25
CA THR A 161 19.14 10.55 -0.21
C THR A 161 20.42 11.06 -0.87
N ALA A 162 20.85 12.28 -0.56
CA ALA A 162 22.07 12.85 -1.13
C ALA A 162 23.31 12.02 -0.76
N GLN A 163 23.35 11.44 0.44
CA GLN A 163 24.41 10.51 0.85
C GLN A 163 24.39 9.21 0.00
N LEU A 164 23.21 8.60 -0.21
CA LEU A 164 23.09 7.41 -1.09
C LEU A 164 23.50 7.67 -2.54
N MET A 165 23.41 8.92 -2.99
CA MET A 165 23.83 9.31 -4.34
C MET A 165 25.35 9.48 -4.48
N GLN A 166 26.12 9.32 -3.40
CA GLN A 166 27.59 9.31 -3.42
C GLN A 166 28.14 7.89 -3.24
N PRO A 167 29.40 7.63 -3.66
CA PRO A 167 30.08 6.39 -3.34
C PRO A 167 30.19 6.20 -1.82
N GLY A 168 30.00 4.98 -1.35
CA GLY A 168 30.02 4.65 0.07
C GLY A 168 30.11 3.15 0.31
N THR A 169 30.42 2.78 1.54
CA THR A 169 30.60 1.37 1.95
C THR A 169 29.66 0.96 3.09
N ASP A 170 28.76 1.85 3.51
CA ASP A 170 27.87 1.63 4.66
C ASP A 170 26.45 2.12 4.37
N TRP A 171 25.53 1.80 5.27
CA TRP A 171 24.15 2.25 5.23
C TRP A 171 24.04 3.72 5.63
N VAL A 172 23.08 4.42 5.04
CA VAL A 172 22.68 5.76 5.51
C VAL A 172 21.85 5.63 6.77
N GLU A 173 22.10 6.49 7.75
CA GLU A 173 21.31 6.58 8.96
C GLU A 173 20.18 7.60 8.76
N PRO A 174 18.91 7.17 8.69
CA PRO A 174 17.81 8.12 8.60
C PRO A 174 17.69 8.91 9.92
N PRO A 175 17.43 10.23 9.87
CA PRO A 175 17.21 11.02 11.08
C PRO A 175 16.06 10.47 11.92
N GLU A 176 16.20 10.46 13.25
CA GLU A 176 15.18 9.93 14.16
C GLU A 176 13.84 10.67 14.00
N GLU A 177 13.87 12.00 13.83
CA GLU A 177 12.66 12.78 13.57
C GLU A 177 11.96 12.38 12.28
N ARG A 178 12.70 11.91 11.27
CA ARG A 178 12.13 11.44 10.00
C ARG A 178 11.40 10.12 10.20
N VAL A 179 12.02 9.20 10.94
CA VAL A 179 11.43 7.90 11.28
C VAL A 179 10.15 8.10 12.09
N GLN A 180 10.20 8.95 13.12
CA GLN A 180 9.04 9.25 13.95
C GLN A 180 7.91 9.90 13.14
N TRP A 181 8.24 10.87 12.29
CA TRP A 181 7.26 11.52 11.41
C TRP A 181 6.57 10.51 10.47
N LEU A 182 7.32 9.59 9.86
CA LEU A 182 6.74 8.53 9.01
C LEU A 182 5.83 7.60 9.82
N ALA A 183 6.28 7.16 11.00
CA ALA A 183 5.51 6.27 11.85
C ALA A 183 4.17 6.89 12.27
N GLU A 184 4.17 8.18 12.63
CA GLU A 184 2.96 8.93 12.98
C GLU A 184 2.00 9.06 11.80
N ARG A 185 2.49 9.46 10.62
CA ARG A 185 1.64 9.59 9.43
C ARG A 185 1.07 8.24 8.99
N LEU A 186 1.86 7.17 8.99
CA LEU A 186 1.36 5.83 8.66
C LEU A 186 0.32 5.34 9.66
N ARG A 187 0.56 5.52 10.97
CA ARG A 187 -0.42 5.23 12.01
C ARG A 187 -1.73 5.98 11.75
N ASP A 188 -1.65 7.27 11.46
CA ASP A 188 -2.81 8.13 11.26
C ASP A 188 -3.56 7.76 9.98
N ALA A 189 -2.87 7.37 8.90
CA ALA A 189 -3.51 6.87 7.69
C ALA A 189 -4.30 5.59 7.95
N HIS A 190 -3.70 4.61 8.63
CA HIS A 190 -4.40 3.37 8.95
C HIS A 190 -5.53 3.58 9.97
N GLN A 191 -5.46 4.64 10.80
CA GLN A 191 -6.58 5.11 11.62
C GLN A 191 -7.74 5.67 10.77
N LEU A 192 -7.46 6.46 9.73
CA LEU A 192 -8.49 6.94 8.79
C LEU A 192 -9.17 5.77 8.07
N VAL A 193 -8.39 4.82 7.56
CA VAL A 193 -8.88 3.62 6.87
C VAL A 193 -9.76 2.75 7.78
N ARG A 194 -9.40 2.62 9.05
CA ARG A 194 -10.16 1.82 10.04
C ARG A 194 -11.44 2.51 10.49
N THR A 195 -11.43 3.83 10.63
CA THR A 195 -12.61 4.59 11.09
C THR A 195 -13.58 4.94 9.96
N GLY A 196 -13.20 4.72 8.69
CA GLY A 196 -14.02 5.07 7.54
C GLY A 196 -14.22 6.58 7.38
N ARG A 197 -13.42 7.39 8.09
CA ARG A 197 -13.38 8.84 7.92
C ARG A 197 -12.69 9.12 6.60
N THR A 198 -13.48 9.31 5.54
CA THR A 198 -12.98 9.94 4.32
C THR A 198 -12.53 11.34 4.72
N ALA A 199 -11.27 11.67 4.44
CA ALA A 199 -10.82 13.04 4.47
C ALA A 199 -11.60 13.78 3.37
N ARG A 200 -12.72 14.37 3.75
CA ARG A 200 -13.40 15.32 2.87
C ARG A 200 -12.60 16.61 2.91
N ARG A 201 -12.03 16.97 1.77
CA ARG A 201 -11.98 18.37 1.35
C ARG A 201 -12.85 18.50 0.12
#